data_AF-A0A832TU57-F1
#
_entry.id   AF-A0A832TU57-F1
#
_cell.length_a   1.000
_cell.length_b   1.000
_cell.length_c   1.000
_cell.angle_alpha   90.00
_cell.angle_beta   90.00
_cell.angle_gamma   90.00
#
_symmetry.space_group_name_H-M   'P 1'
#
loop_
_entity.id
_entity.type
_entity.pdbx_description
1 polymer ?
#
loop_
_entity_poly.entity_id
_entity_poly.type
_entity_poly.pdbx_seq_one_letter_code
_entity_poly.pdbx_strand_id
1 'polypeptide(L)'
;MADPGSDKREAILNTALNLFVERGFYGTPTSLISKEAGVATGTLFFYFRTKEDLIDTLYLRIKAGAAAAMRRGLDEEETTQGRLRRIW
;
A
#
# COMPACT_ATOMS: atom_id res chain seq x y z
N MET A 1 -8.92 -1.78 20.61
CA MET A 1 -9.34 -3.05 19.98
C MET A 1 -9.37 -2.77 18.48
N ALA A 2 -8.44 -3.32 17.70
CA ALA A 2 -8.41 -3.09 16.26
C ALA A 2 -9.71 -3.63 15.65
N ASP A 3 -10.32 -2.86 14.73
CA ASP A 3 -11.51 -3.31 14.01
C ASP A 3 -11.14 -4.54 13.16
N PRO A 4 -11.78 -5.71 13.34
CA PRO A 4 -11.49 -6.92 12.56
C PRO A 4 -11.62 -6.70 11.04
N GLY A 5 -12.39 -5.68 10.62
CA GLY A 5 -12.49 -5.26 9.23
C GLY A 5 -11.22 -4.58 8.68
N SER A 6 -10.47 -3.90 9.53
CA SER A 6 -9.20 -3.25 9.18
C SER A 6 -8.12 -4.28 8.86
N ASP A 7 -8.06 -5.37 9.62
CA ASP A 7 -7.04 -6.42 9.45
C ASP A 7 -7.17 -7.13 8.11
N LYS A 8 -8.41 -7.44 7.68
CA LYS A 8 -8.65 -8.09 6.37
C LYS A 8 -8.29 -7.17 5.21
N ARG A 9 -8.65 -5.89 5.30
CA ARG A 9 -8.31 -4.90 4.27
C ARG A 9 -6.79 -4.77 4.11
N GLU A 10 -6.05 -4.70 5.22
CA GLU A 10 -4.59 -4.66 5.20
C GLU A 10 -3.98 -5.96 4.70
N ALA A 11 -4.51 -7.12 5.08
CA ALA A 11 -4.07 -8.42 4.56
C ALA A 11 -4.18 -8.50 3.03
N ILE A 12 -5.31 -8.03 2.46
CA ILE A 12 -5.50 -7.95 1.01
C ILE A 12 -4.48 -7.02 0.37
N LEU A 13 -4.28 -5.81 0.90
CA LEU A 13 -3.33 -4.83 0.35
C LEU A 13 -1.89 -5.35 0.37
N ASN A 14 -1.44 -5.91 1.49
CA ASN A 14 -0.07 -6.41 1.61
C ASN A 14 0.18 -7.61 0.70
N THR A 15 -0.80 -8.53 0.60
CA THR A 15 -0.72 -9.66 -0.32
C THR A 15 -0.68 -9.21 -1.78
N ALA A 16 -1.56 -8.26 -2.15
CA ALA A 16 -1.61 -7.72 -3.49
C ALA A 16 -0.31 -7.01 -3.87
N LEU A 17 0.28 -6.23 -2.95
CA LEU A 17 1.57 -5.58 -3.17
C LEU A 17 2.66 -6.60 -3.48
N ASN A 18 2.79 -7.65 -2.65
CA ASN A 18 3.79 -8.70 -2.86
C ASN A 18 3.62 -9.39 -4.21
N LEU A 19 2.39 -9.79 -4.54
CA LEU A 19 2.10 -10.47 -5.80
C LEU A 19 2.30 -9.56 -7.02
N PHE A 20 1.94 -8.29 -6.94
CA PHE A 20 2.19 -7.32 -8.02
C PHE A 20 3.68 -7.08 -8.24
N VAL A 21 4.49 -7.08 -7.18
CA VAL A 21 5.96 -6.98 -7.31
C VAL A 21 6.55 -8.24 -7.95
N GLU A 22 6.08 -9.43 -7.56
CA GLU A 22 6.60 -10.70 -8.05
C GLU A 22 6.18 -11.01 -9.49
N ARG A 23 4.92 -10.71 -9.86
CA ARG A 23 4.27 -11.21 -11.08
C ARG A 23 3.76 -10.11 -12.01
N GLY A 24 3.91 -8.85 -11.61
CA GLY A 24 3.28 -7.72 -12.27
C GLY A 24 1.76 -7.66 -12.05
N PHE A 25 1.18 -6.53 -12.47
CA PHE A 25 -0.26 -6.31 -12.35
C PHE A 25 -1.05 -7.37 -13.13
N TYR A 26 -0.86 -7.48 -14.44
CA TYR A 26 -1.65 -8.37 -15.29
C TYR A 26 -1.46 -9.87 -14.94
N GLY A 27 -0.27 -10.27 -14.47
CA GLY A 27 0.03 -11.66 -14.06
C GLY A 27 -0.60 -12.10 -12.73
N THR A 28 -1.29 -11.19 -12.03
CA THR A 28 -1.83 -11.46 -10.69
C THR A 28 -3.37 -11.49 -10.70
N PRO A 29 -4.03 -12.66 -10.76
CA PRO A 29 -5.49 -12.73 -10.70
C PRO A 29 -6.00 -12.42 -9.28
N THR A 30 -7.19 -11.80 -9.17
CA THR A 30 -7.80 -11.45 -7.86
C THR A 30 -8.16 -12.67 -7.01
N SER A 31 -8.40 -13.82 -7.64
CA SER A 31 -8.58 -15.10 -6.96
C SER A 31 -7.30 -15.54 -6.22
N LEU A 32 -6.12 -15.32 -6.81
CA LEU A 32 -4.85 -15.60 -6.15
C LEU A 32 -4.63 -14.66 -4.96
N ILE A 33 -4.90 -13.36 -5.13
CA ILE A 33 -4.82 -12.39 -4.03
C ILE A 33 -5.73 -12.83 -2.86
N SER A 34 -6.98 -13.19 -3.16
CA SER A 34 -7.94 -13.61 -2.13
C SER A 34 -7.45 -14.86 -1.39
N LYS A 35 -6.95 -15.86 -2.14
CA LYS A 35 -6.41 -17.10 -1.59
C LYS A 35 -5.22 -16.86 -0.67
N GLU A 36 -4.21 -16.13 -1.14
CA GLU A 36 -2.98 -15.87 -0.37
C GLU A 36 -3.23 -14.93 0.82
N ALA A 37 -4.20 -14.02 0.71
CA ALA A 37 -4.62 -13.16 1.82
C ALA A 37 -5.50 -13.90 2.85
N GLY A 38 -5.89 -15.16 2.60
CA GLY A 38 -6.74 -15.95 3.49
C GLY A 38 -8.18 -15.42 3.60
N VAL A 39 -8.71 -14.79 2.54
CA VAL A 39 -10.06 -14.23 2.51
C VAL A 39 -10.92 -14.84 1.41
N ALA A 40 -12.24 -14.81 1.59
CA ALA A 40 -13.16 -15.16 0.52
C ALA A 40 -13.10 -14.12 -0.62
N THR A 41 -13.29 -14.55 -1.87
CA THR A 41 -13.30 -13.65 -3.03
C THR A 41 -14.33 -12.51 -2.90
N GLY A 42 -15.51 -12.81 -2.33
CA GLY A 42 -16.52 -11.79 -2.05
C GLY A 42 -16.07 -10.74 -1.02
N THR A 43 -15.20 -11.13 -0.07
CA THR A 43 -14.60 -10.20 0.89
C THR A 43 -13.62 -9.26 0.20
N LEU A 44 -12.82 -9.75 -0.76
CA LEU A 44 -11.95 -8.86 -1.55
C LEU A 44 -12.79 -7.81 -2.28
N PHE A 45 -13.84 -8.23 -2.98
CA PHE A 45 -14.70 -7.32 -3.74
C PHE A 45 -15.58 -6.40 -2.88
N PHE A 46 -15.81 -6.75 -1.61
CA PHE A 46 -16.41 -5.86 -0.64
C PHE A 46 -15.51 -4.65 -0.32
N TYR A 47 -14.19 -4.85 -0.21
CA TYR A 47 -13.24 -3.77 0.06
C TYR A 47 -12.76 -3.05 -1.19
N PHE A 48 -12.60 -3.77 -2.30
CA PHE A 48 -12.00 -3.27 -3.55
C PHE A 48 -12.85 -3.71 -4.72
N ARG A 49 -13.57 -2.77 -5.34
CA ARG A 49 -14.58 -3.10 -6.36
C ARG A 49 -13.97 -3.72 -7.61
N THR A 50 -12.73 -3.35 -7.92
CA THR A 50 -11.98 -3.86 -9.06
C THR A 50 -10.51 -4.07 -8.68
N LYS A 51 -9.76 -4.70 -9.58
CA LYS A 51 -8.32 -4.89 -9.39
C LYS A 51 -7.56 -3.56 -9.57
N GLU A 52 -8.09 -2.67 -10.39
CA GLU A 52 -7.62 -1.30 -10.61
C GLU A 52 -7.75 -0.47 -9.32
N ASP A 53 -8.91 -0.55 -8.65
CA ASP A 53 -9.16 0.12 -7.35
C ASP A 53 -8.14 -0.30 -6.28
N LEU A 54 -7.75 -1.58 -6.29
CA LEU A 54 -6.74 -2.13 -5.40
C LEU A 54 -5.33 -1.55 -5.66
N ILE A 55 -4.89 -1.47 -6.93
CA ILE A 55 -3.58 -0.90 -7.28
C ILE A 55 -3.56 0.62 -7.09
N ASP A 56 -4.65 1.33 -7.37
CA ASP A 56 -4.77 2.77 -7.14
C ASP A 56 -4.67 3.08 -5.64
N THR A 57 -5.33 2.27 -4.81
CA THR A 57 -5.21 2.38 -3.34
C THR A 57 -3.77 2.16 -2.89
N LEU A 58 -3.09 1.13 -3.40
CA LEU A 58 -1.68 0.87 -3.08
C LEU A 58 -0.77 2.03 -3.51
N TYR A 59 -0.99 2.58 -4.71
CA TYR A 59 -0.25 3.71 -5.22
C TYR A 59 -0.37 4.93 -4.31
N LEU A 60 -1.58 5.28 -3.89
CA LEU A 60 -1.82 6.38 -2.96
C LEU A 60 -1.19 6.11 -1.59
N ARG A 61 -1.30 4.88 -1.06
CA ARG A 61 -0.67 4.48 0.21
C ARG A 61 0.84 4.66 0.17
N ILE A 62 1.49 4.18 -0.89
CA ILE A 62 2.94 4.28 -1.06
C ILE A 62 3.37 5.75 -1.18
N LYS A 63 2.66 6.54 -2.00
CA LYS A 63 2.94 7.98 -2.15
C LYS A 63 2.79 8.73 -0.83
N ALA A 64 1.74 8.45 -0.06
CA ALA A 64 1.53 9.06 1.24
C ALA A 64 2.66 8.71 2.22
N GLY A 65 3.09 7.44 2.25
CA GLY A 65 4.21 6.98 3.06
C GLY A 65 5.53 7.64 2.67
N ALA A 66 5.83 7.73 1.37
CA ALA A 66 7.02 8.40 0.86
C ALA A 66 7.02 9.90 1.20
N ALA A 67 5.88 10.59 1.02
CA ALA A 67 5.75 12.00 1.38
C ALA A 67 5.93 12.22 2.88
N ALA A 68 5.42 11.31 3.73
CA ALA A 68 5.61 11.39 5.18
C ALA A 68 7.07 11.11 5.60
N ALA A 69 7.77 10.19 4.94
CA ALA A 69 9.18 9.94 5.18
C ALA A 69 10.06 11.15 4.79
N MET A 70 9.79 11.76 3.63
CA MET A 70 10.47 12.98 3.21
C MET A 70 10.26 14.14 4.20
N ARG A 71 9.03 14.36 4.69
CA ARG A 71 8.75 15.39 5.71
C ARG A 71 9.53 15.16 7.00
N ARG A 72 9.55 13.92 7.52
CA ARG A 72 10.33 13.58 8.72
C ARG A 72 11.81 13.85 8.55
N GLY A 73 12.38 13.50 7.40
CA GLY A 73 13.77 13.80 7.10
C GLY A 73 14.08 15.31 7.09
N LEU A 74 13.13 16.16 6.66
CA LEU A 74 13.28 17.62 6.69
C LEU A 74 13.09 18.21 8.09
N ASP A 75 12.23 17.61 8.92
CA ASP A 75 11.95 18.08 10.29
C ASP A 75 13.05 17.71 11.29
N GLU A 76 13.82 16.65 11.04
CA GLU A 76 15.01 16.28 11.83
C GLU A 76 16.23 17.20 11.60
N GLU A 77 16.13 18.17 10.68
CA GLU A 77 17.15 19.21 10.46
C GLU A 77 16.66 20.55 11.01
N GLU A 78 17.22 20.97 12.14
CA GLU A 78 16.88 22.24 12.81
C GLU A 78 17.35 23.47 12.02
N THR A 79 18.26 23.30 11.06
CA THR A 79 18.82 24.43 10.31
C THR A 79 18.35 24.44 8.86
N THR A 80 17.93 25.62 8.39
CA THR A 80 17.58 25.87 6.99
C THR A 80 18.70 25.46 6.02
N GLN A 81 19.96 25.54 6.47
CA GLN A 81 21.12 25.18 5.66
C GLN A 81 21.25 23.67 5.45
N GLY A 82 20.96 22.84 6.46
CA GLY A 82 21.04 21.38 6.33
C GLY A 82 19.86 20.77 5.57
N ARG A 83 18.69 21.43 5.56
CA ARG A 83 17.56 21.10 4.67
C ARG A 83 17.92 21.23 3.19
N LEU A 84 18.63 22.30 2.82
CA LEU A 84 19.06 22.54 1.43
C LEU A 84 20.12 21.54 0.94
N ARG A 85 20.93 21.00 1.86
CA ARG A 85 22.04 20.08 1.54
C ARG A 85 21.60 18.65 1.21
N ARG A 86 20.37 18.26 1.53
CA ARG A 86 19.82 16.91 1.27
C ARG A 86 18.99 16.80 -0.02
N ILE A 87 18.70 17.94 -0.67
CA ILE A 87 17.89 18.00 -1.89
C ILE A 87 18.78 17.98 -3.15
N TRP A 88 20.07 18.27 -3.01
CA TRP A 88 21.11 18.25 -4.03
C TRP A 88 22.16 17.20 -3.71
#